data_AF-A0AAE3LN64-F1
#
_entry.id   AF-A0AAE3LN64-F1
#
_cell.length_a   1.000
_cell.length_b   1.000
_cell.length_c   1.000
_cell.angle_alpha   90.00
_cell.angle_beta   90.00
_cell.angle_gamma   90.00
#
_symmetry.space_group_name_H-M   'P 1'
#
loop_
_entity.id
_entity.type
_entity.pdbx_description
1 polymer ?
#
loop_
_entity_poly.entity_id
_entity_poly.type
_entity_poly.pdbx_seq_one_letter_code
_entity_poly.pdbx_strand_id
1 'polypeptide(L)'
;MADPMTMSRLKAYRRNASAIEDIKAELSGKYVADSISVCTPPSYTPHSTRIDGFLPSGDTLSLLCEQARLEREQRSVEEFIKGIEDYQTRRMFVLKFIKGKTYLQIAMQVSGGRMSESGVRMKIQRYLQEK
;
A
#
# COMPACT_ATOMS: atom_id res chain seq x y z
N MET A 1 10.50 -10.47 17.15
CA MET A 1 9.07 -10.36 17.53
C MET A 1 8.49 -9.22 16.70
N ALA A 2 7.57 -9.49 15.78
CA ALA A 2 6.95 -8.43 14.98
C ALA A 2 5.97 -7.64 15.87
N ASP A 3 6.02 -6.31 15.83
CA ASP A 3 5.10 -5.47 16.61
C ASP A 3 3.62 -5.79 16.28
N PRO A 4 2.77 -5.93 17.31
CA PRO A 4 1.36 -6.25 17.10
C PRO A 4 0.66 -5.17 16.27
N MET A 5 -0.34 -5.59 15.48
CA MET A 5 -1.06 -4.67 14.59
C MET A 5 -1.95 -3.73 15.41
N THR A 6 -1.67 -2.43 15.39
CA THR A 6 -2.41 -1.43 16.17
C THR A 6 -3.41 -0.63 15.33
N MET A 7 -4.42 -0.08 16.01
CA MET A 7 -5.41 0.81 15.40
C MET A 7 -4.75 2.04 14.71
N SER A 8 -3.66 2.56 15.27
CA SER A 8 -2.92 3.68 14.69
C SER A 8 -2.28 3.31 13.35
N ARG A 9 -1.68 2.12 13.25
CA ARG A 9 -1.09 1.61 11.99
C ARG A 9 -2.15 1.41 10.91
N LEU A 10 -3.30 0.83 11.28
CA LEU A 10 -4.43 0.65 10.35
C LEU A 10 -5.00 1.98 9.84
N LYS A 11 -5.09 3.00 10.71
CA LYS A 11 -5.51 4.35 10.30
C LYS A 11 -4.48 5.06 9.43
N ALA A 12 -3.19 4.81 9.67
CA ALA A 12 -2.10 5.39 8.89
C ALA A 12 -2.10 4.90 7.43
N TYR A 13 -2.64 3.71 7.14
CA TYR A 13 -2.64 3.10 5.80
C TYR A 13 -3.00 4.08 4.66
N ARG A 14 -4.10 4.83 4.80
CA ARG A 14 -4.55 5.78 3.77
C ARG A 14 -3.63 7.00 3.65
N ARG A 15 -3.06 7.48 4.75
CA ARG A 15 -2.10 8.58 4.73
C ARG A 15 -0.81 8.13 4.06
N ASN A 16 -0.33 6.93 4.42
CA ASN A 16 0.80 6.29 3.76
C ASN A 16 0.53 6.09 2.26
N ALA A 17 -0.71 5.76 1.86
CA ALA A 17 -1.07 5.58 0.46
C ALA A 17 -0.96 6.89 -0.31
N SER A 18 -1.49 7.98 0.25
CA SER A 18 -1.35 9.31 -0.34
C SER A 18 0.13 9.69 -0.43
N ALA A 19 0.90 9.52 0.64
CA ALA A 19 2.32 9.84 0.66
C ALA A 19 3.13 9.03 -0.37
N ILE A 20 2.81 7.75 -0.55
CA ILE A 20 3.44 6.92 -1.60
C ILE A 20 3.11 7.47 -2.99
N GLU A 21 1.87 7.87 -3.25
CA GLU A 21 1.49 8.46 -4.54
C GLU A 21 2.17 9.81 -4.77
N ASP A 22 2.30 10.65 -3.74
CA ASP A 22 3.03 11.91 -3.80
C ASP A 22 4.53 11.68 -4.10
N ILE A 23 5.16 10.72 -3.40
CA ILE A 23 6.56 10.34 -3.66
C ILE A 23 6.75 9.80 -5.08
N LYS A 24 5.82 8.95 -5.56
CA LYS A 24 5.86 8.44 -6.94
C LYS A 24 5.72 9.56 -7.96
N ALA A 25 4.85 10.55 -7.71
CA ALA A 25 4.71 11.71 -8.58
C ALA A 25 6.02 12.50 -8.64
N GLU A 26 6.68 12.71 -7.50
CA GLU A 26 7.98 13.39 -7.47
C GLU A 26 9.10 12.61 -8.18
N LEU A 27 9.17 11.29 -7.93
CA LEU A 27 10.13 10.41 -8.58
C LEU A 27 9.89 10.31 -10.09
N SER A 28 8.65 10.39 -10.56
CA SER A 28 8.34 10.36 -11.99
C SER A 28 8.96 11.54 -12.75
N GLY A 29 9.09 12.71 -12.13
CA GLY A 29 9.80 13.86 -12.70
C GLY A 29 11.32 13.68 -12.76
N LYS A 30 11.87 12.71 -12.01
CA LYS A 30 13.31 12.40 -11.96
C LYS A 30 13.66 11.13 -12.73
N TYR A 31 12.66 10.41 -13.25
CA TYR A 31 12.85 9.18 -14.01
C TYR A 31 13.40 9.50 -15.39
N VAL A 32 14.50 8.85 -15.74
CA VAL A 32 15.15 8.95 -17.06
C VAL A 32 15.32 7.55 -17.60
N ALA A 33 14.94 7.38 -18.86
CA ALA A 33 15.17 6.16 -19.60
C ALA A 33 15.81 6.51 -20.94
N ASP A 34 16.89 5.83 -21.28
CA ASP A 34 17.58 5.94 -22.55
C ASP A 34 17.79 4.55 -23.16
N SER A 35 17.90 4.47 -24.47
CA SER A 35 18.11 3.22 -25.20
C SER A 35 19.29 3.37 -26.15
N ILE A 36 20.29 2.54 -25.96
CA ILE A 36 21.48 2.50 -26.82
C ILE A 36 21.33 1.29 -27.74
N SER A 37 21.35 1.54 -29.04
CA SER A 37 21.38 0.50 -30.07
C SER A 37 22.78 0.42 -30.65
N VAL A 38 23.41 -0.74 -30.53
CA VAL A 38 24.76 -1.01 -31.05
C VAL A 38 24.67 -2.07 -32.13
N CYS A 39 25.43 -1.87 -33.21
CA CYS A 39 25.56 -2.82 -34.29
C CYS A 39 27.05 -3.13 -34.49
N THR A 40 27.45 -4.37 -34.17
CA THR A 40 28.86 -4.80 -34.25
C THR A 40 29.06 -5.79 -35.41
N PRO A 41 30.08 -5.60 -36.27
CA PRO A 41 30.47 -6.60 -37.26
C PRO A 41 30.93 -7.92 -36.61
N PRO A 42 30.86 -9.06 -37.31
CA PRO A 42 30.46 -9.24 -38.71
C PRO A 42 28.96 -9.52 -38.91
N SER A 43 28.19 -9.79 -37.84
CA SER A 43 26.78 -10.17 -37.96
C SER A 43 25.83 -8.98 -38.14
N TYR A 44 26.27 -7.76 -37.86
CA TYR A 44 25.46 -6.52 -37.90
C TYR A 44 24.08 -6.66 -37.22
N THR A 45 23.99 -7.55 -36.24
CA THR A 45 22.74 -7.76 -35.50
C THR A 45 22.60 -6.64 -34.49
N PRO A 46 21.49 -5.89 -34.49
CA PRO A 46 21.30 -4.79 -33.56
C PRO A 46 21.10 -5.33 -32.13
N HIS A 47 21.96 -4.90 -31.22
CA HIS A 47 21.82 -5.14 -29.79
C HIS A 47 21.33 -3.84 -29.14
N SER A 48 20.10 -3.87 -28.61
CA SER A 48 19.53 -2.74 -27.88
C SER A 48 19.63 -2.99 -26.38
N THR A 49 20.20 -2.01 -25.67
CA THR A 49 20.19 -1.98 -24.20
C THR A 49 19.39 -0.77 -23.75
N ARG A 50 18.35 -1.01 -22.95
CA ARG A 50 17.60 0.05 -22.27
C ARG A 50 18.23 0.27 -20.91
N ILE A 51 18.62 1.51 -20.63
CA ILE A 51 19.08 1.95 -19.32
C ILE A 51 17.98 2.85 -18.77
N ASP A 52 17.44 2.50 -17.61
CA ASP A 52 16.47 3.32 -16.92
C ASP A 52 16.78 3.46 -15.44
N GLY A 53 16.33 4.56 -14.86
CA GLY A 53 16.58 4.86 -13.46
C GLY A 53 16.13 6.26 -13.07
N PHE A 54 16.49 6.66 -11.87
CA PHE A 54 16.25 8.01 -11.37
C PHE A 54 17.56 8.79 -11.39
N LEU A 55 17.48 10.08 -11.74
CA LEU A 55 18.63 10.97 -11.64
C LEU A 55 19.14 10.99 -10.19
N PRO A 56 20.47 10.93 -9.97
CA PRO A 56 21.05 10.97 -8.64
C PRO A 56 21.01 12.40 -8.09
N SER A 57 19.82 12.84 -7.67
CA SER A 57 19.62 14.06 -6.89
C SER A 57 19.76 13.74 -5.40
N GLY A 58 20.20 14.71 -4.59
CA GLY A 58 20.47 14.49 -3.14
C GLY A 58 19.27 13.98 -2.33
N ASP A 59 18.06 14.11 -2.86
CA ASP A 59 16.79 13.68 -2.27
C ASP A 59 16.26 12.35 -2.84
N THR A 60 16.76 11.88 -3.98
CA THR A 60 16.20 10.73 -4.70
C THR A 60 16.34 9.44 -3.93
N LEU A 61 17.52 9.22 -3.32
CA LEU A 61 17.75 8.07 -2.45
C LEU A 61 16.80 8.08 -1.24
N SER A 62 16.63 9.24 -0.62
CA SER A 62 15.76 9.43 0.54
C SER A 62 14.30 9.11 0.22
N LEU A 63 13.80 9.60 -0.93
CA LEU A 63 12.45 9.31 -1.42
C LEU A 63 12.25 7.82 -1.69
N LEU A 64 13.20 7.14 -2.33
CA LEU A 64 13.14 5.71 -2.59
C LEU A 64 13.14 4.89 -1.29
N CYS A 65 13.98 5.26 -0.32
CA CYS A 65 14.01 4.64 1.00
C CYS A 65 12.68 4.85 1.75
N GLU A 66 12.12 6.05 1.71
CA GLU A 66 10.84 6.36 2.35
C GLU A 66 9.69 5.60 1.70
N GLN A 67 9.62 5.59 0.36
CA GLN A 67 8.63 4.80 -0.39
C GLN A 67 8.70 3.33 0.02
N ALA A 68 9.89 2.73 0.02
CA ALA A 68 10.07 1.33 0.39
C ALA A 68 9.65 1.05 1.85
N ARG A 69 9.90 1.99 2.77
CA ARG A 69 9.45 1.88 4.17
C ARG A 69 7.92 1.91 4.26
N LEU A 70 7.27 2.88 3.60
CA LEU A 70 5.81 3.04 3.62
C LEU A 70 5.11 1.84 2.95
N GLU A 71 5.64 1.34 1.83
CA GLU A 71 5.12 0.16 1.14
C GLU A 71 5.20 -1.11 2.00
N ARG A 72 6.30 -1.30 2.76
CA ARG A 72 6.40 -2.41 3.73
C ARG A 72 5.35 -2.29 4.83
N GLU A 73 5.10 -1.09 5.34
CA GLU A 73 4.05 -0.87 6.34
C GLU A 73 2.66 -1.18 5.79
N GLN A 74 2.37 -0.75 4.56
CA GLN A 74 1.10 -1.06 3.90
C GLN A 74 0.93 -2.55 3.66
N ARG A 75 1.98 -3.22 3.17
CA ARG A 75 1.97 -4.67 2.96
C ARG A 75 1.70 -5.42 4.26
N SER A 76 2.32 -5.00 5.36
CA SER A 76 2.07 -5.58 6.68
C SER A 76 0.59 -5.43 7.10
N VAL A 77 -0.05 -4.29 6.80
CA VAL A 77 -1.48 -4.08 7.04
C VAL A 77 -2.34 -4.98 6.14
N GLU A 78 -2.02 -5.07 4.86
CA GLU A 78 -2.76 -5.91 3.90
C GLU A 78 -2.65 -7.40 4.24
N GLU A 79 -1.46 -7.87 4.59
CA GLU A 79 -1.20 -9.24 5.05
C GLU A 79 -1.98 -9.56 6.32
N PHE A 80 -2.00 -8.64 7.29
CA PHE A 80 -2.82 -8.78 8.49
C PHE A 80 -4.30 -8.92 8.15
N ILE A 81 -4.83 -8.05 7.30
CA ILE A 81 -6.25 -8.09 6.88
C ILE A 81 -6.54 -9.39 6.12
N LYS A 82 -5.63 -9.84 5.24
CA LYS A 82 -5.76 -11.10 4.50
C LYS A 82 -5.74 -12.32 5.43
N GLY A 83 -4.98 -12.25 6.52
CA GLY A 83 -4.91 -13.29 7.56
C GLY A 83 -6.14 -13.38 8.47
N ILE A 84 -7.10 -12.46 8.39
CA ILE A 84 -8.36 -12.56 9.14
C ILE A 84 -9.20 -13.68 8.53
N GLU A 85 -9.47 -14.75 9.28
CA GLU A 85 -10.24 -15.90 8.80
C GLU A 85 -11.72 -15.54 8.54
N ASP A 86 -12.39 -14.91 9.50
CA ASP A 86 -13.79 -14.49 9.37
C ASP A 86 -13.95 -13.49 8.22
N TYR A 87 -14.63 -13.93 7.15
CA TYR A 87 -14.88 -13.11 5.97
C TYR A 87 -15.61 -11.81 6.31
N GLN A 88 -16.57 -11.84 7.23
CA GLN A 88 -17.31 -10.62 7.59
C GLN A 88 -16.38 -9.63 8.29
N THR A 89 -15.60 -10.08 9.28
CA THR A 89 -14.59 -9.25 9.95
C THR A 89 -13.57 -8.72 8.95
N ARG A 90 -13.00 -9.59 8.09
CA ARG A 90 -12.06 -9.18 7.03
C ARG A 90 -12.65 -8.08 6.16
N ARG A 91 -13.90 -8.24 5.72
CA ARG A 91 -14.60 -7.24 4.90
C ARG A 91 -14.82 -5.93 5.65
N MET A 92 -15.14 -5.95 6.94
CA MET A 92 -15.23 -4.74 7.76
C MET A 92 -13.91 -3.97 7.80
N PHE A 93 -12.78 -4.66 7.99
CA PHE A 93 -11.45 -4.05 7.98
C PHE A 93 -11.10 -3.42 6.62
N VAL A 94 -11.31 -4.16 5.52
CA VAL A 94 -11.10 -3.64 4.16
C VAL A 94 -11.93 -2.38 3.93
N LEU A 95 -13.23 -2.41 4.25
CA LEU A 95 -14.11 -1.27 4.03
C LEU A 95 -13.70 -0.07 4.89
N LYS A 96 -13.24 -0.30 6.13
CA LYS A 96 -12.87 0.76 7.05
C LYS A 96 -11.54 1.41 6.70
N PHE A 97 -10.49 0.61 6.56
CA PHE A 97 -9.11 1.08 6.53
C PHE A 97 -8.58 1.25 5.12
N ILE A 98 -9.00 0.41 4.18
CA ILE A 98 -8.57 0.53 2.77
C ILE A 98 -9.52 1.48 2.04
N LYS A 99 -10.83 1.21 2.08
CA LYS A 99 -11.83 2.02 1.35
C LYS A 99 -12.32 3.26 2.08
N GLY A 100 -11.98 3.42 3.37
CA GLY A 100 -12.28 4.65 4.11
C GLY A 100 -13.74 4.89 4.47
N LYS A 101 -14.58 3.84 4.50
CA LYS A 101 -16.02 3.97 4.77
C LYS A 101 -16.31 4.29 6.24
N THR A 102 -17.46 4.91 6.48
CA THR A 102 -17.97 5.10 7.85
C THR A 102 -18.47 3.78 8.42
N TYR A 103 -18.52 3.66 9.76
CA TYR A 103 -19.02 2.44 10.39
C TYR A 103 -20.48 2.17 10.02
N LEU A 104 -21.30 3.22 9.83
CA LEU A 104 -22.68 3.10 9.36
C LEU A 104 -22.76 2.51 7.94
N GLN A 105 -21.94 3.00 7.00
CA GLN A 105 -21.87 2.45 5.65
C GLN A 105 -21.42 0.98 5.64
N ILE A 106 -20.51 0.62 6.53
CA ILE A 106 -20.04 -0.76 6.69
C ILE A 106 -21.17 -1.65 7.22
N ALA A 107 -21.87 -1.22 8.26
CA ALA A 107 -23.03 -1.91 8.81
C ALA A 107 -24.08 -2.22 7.75
N MET A 108 -24.46 -1.22 6.95
CA MET A 108 -25.39 -1.38 5.84
C MET A 108 -24.88 -2.39 4.79
N GLN A 109 -23.61 -2.30 4.40
CA GLN A 109 -23.06 -3.12 3.31
C GLN A 109 -22.72 -4.57 3.72
N VAL A 110 -22.28 -4.79 4.96
CA VAL A 110 -21.83 -6.12 5.42
C VAL A 110 -23.00 -6.95 5.96
N SER A 111 -23.94 -6.31 6.65
CA SER A 111 -25.02 -7.01 7.37
C SER A 111 -26.42 -6.71 6.84
N GLY A 112 -26.54 -5.94 5.75
CA GLY A 112 -27.84 -5.49 5.25
C GLY A 112 -28.60 -4.61 6.25
N GLY A 113 -27.89 -3.92 7.15
CA GLY A 113 -28.48 -3.09 8.21
C GLY A 113 -28.88 -3.84 9.49
N ARG A 114 -28.59 -5.15 9.62
CA ARG A 114 -28.86 -5.91 10.86
C ARG A 114 -27.91 -5.58 12.00
N MET A 115 -26.70 -5.12 11.70
CA MET A 115 -25.72 -4.66 12.68
C MET A 115 -25.76 -3.15 12.82
N SER A 116 -25.67 -2.64 14.04
CA SER A 116 -25.52 -1.21 14.31
C SER A 116 -24.09 -0.72 14.05
N GLU A 117 -23.94 0.59 13.90
CA GLU A 117 -22.64 1.26 13.81
C GLU A 117 -21.71 0.89 14.97
N SER A 118 -22.24 0.93 16.20
CA SER A 118 -21.53 0.58 17.42
C SER A 118 -21.09 -0.88 17.43
N GLY A 119 -21.91 -1.79 16.91
CA GLY A 119 -21.58 -3.22 16.79
C GLY A 119 -20.37 -3.46 15.88
N VAL A 120 -20.29 -2.76 14.75
CA VAL A 120 -19.12 -2.85 13.85
C VAL A 120 -17.85 -2.35 14.54
N ARG A 121 -17.93 -1.20 15.23
CA ARG A 121 -16.79 -0.62 15.96
C ARG A 121 -16.30 -1.56 17.06
N MET A 122 -17.22 -2.10 17.87
CA MET A 122 -16.87 -3.04 18.95
C MET A 122 -16.26 -4.33 18.39
N LYS A 123 -16.79 -4.87 17.30
CA LYS A 123 -16.26 -6.09 16.67
C LYS A 123 -14.82 -5.90 16.19
N ILE A 124 -14.52 -4.78 15.53
CA ILE A 124 -13.16 -4.42 15.10
C ILE A 124 -12.23 -4.25 16.31
N GLN A 125 -12.68 -3.52 17.34
CA GLN A 125 -11.85 -3.27 18.52
C GLN A 125 -11.55 -4.55 19.30
N ARG A 126 -12.56 -5.42 19.48
CA ARG A 126 -12.42 -6.72 20.13
C ARG A 126 -11.44 -7.62 19.39
N TYR A 127 -11.54 -7.67 18.05
CA TYR A 127 -10.62 -8.45 17.23
C TYR A 127 -9.15 -8.02 17.41
N LEU A 128 -8.91 -6.72 17.60
CA LEU A 128 -7.57 -6.18 17.85
C LEU A 128 -7.09 -6.38 19.30
N GLN A 129 -7.98 -6.68 20.24
CA GLN A 129 -7.63 -6.96 21.64
C GLN A 129 -7.38 -8.45 21.89
N GLU A 130 -8.02 -9.33 21.12
CA GLU A 130 -7.88 -10.79 21.21
C GLU A 130 -6.64 -11.33 20.46
N LYS A 131 -5.93 -10.48 19.72
CA LYS A 131 -4.77 -10.81 18.88
C LYS A 131 -3.50 -10.12 19.36
#